data_AF-A0A951CDG3-F1
#
_entry.id   AF-A0A951CDG3-F1
#
_cell.length_a   1.000
_cell.length_b   1.000
_cell.length_c   1.000
_cell.angle_alpha   90.00
_cell.angle_beta   90.00
_cell.angle_gamma   90.00
#
_symmetry.space_group_name_H-M   'P 1'
#
loop_
_entity.id
_entity.type
_entity.pdbx_description
1 polymer ?
#
loop_
_entity_poly.entity_id
_entity_poly.type
_entity_poly.pdbx_seq_one_letter_code
_entity_poly.pdbx_strand_id
1 'polypeptide(L)'
;MNAENCPPWTFVRAAAIALSIIVLVSGCSQKPRSSTEASDVVRPVRTIVVSAGAESHERSFSGRVEAANKVELAFQVSGLLVSLPVREGQRVSKNEVIAQLRPDEFQARLRALQGQLERARADLQALRSGVRPEERLRLEAEVRAAEARLVNARAEFDRFSQLLRSRTISRAEFDRYETDYHVAQQNYQAARQTLEQ
;
A
#
# COMPACT_ATOMS: atom_id res chain seq x y z
N MET A 1 17.27 63.91 -105.76
CA MET A 1 17.77 63.94 -107.15
C MET A 1 18.24 62.54 -107.49
N ASN A 2 17.56 61.92 -108.44
CA ASN A 2 17.70 60.51 -108.83
C ASN A 2 18.85 60.30 -109.81
N ALA A 3 19.47 59.12 -109.78
CA ALA A 3 20.03 58.33 -110.90
C ALA A 3 20.61 57.01 -110.32
N GLU A 4 19.98 55.84 -110.47
CA GLU A 4 20.09 54.86 -111.60
C GLU A 4 21.36 53.97 -111.51
N ASN A 5 21.29 52.70 -111.06
CA ASN A 5 21.00 51.41 -111.75
C ASN A 5 22.00 50.94 -112.84
N CYS A 6 22.56 49.72 -112.68
CA CYS A 6 22.84 48.59 -113.63
C CYS A 6 24.17 47.81 -113.30
N PRO A 7 24.36 46.50 -113.64
CA PRO A 7 23.69 45.32 -113.09
C PRO A 7 24.65 44.20 -112.55
N PRO A 8 24.10 43.10 -111.99
CA PRO A 8 24.80 42.01 -111.27
C PRO A 8 25.20 40.76 -112.13
N TRP A 9 25.57 39.61 -111.50
CA TRP A 9 25.48 38.21 -111.99
C TRP A 9 26.47 37.58 -113.02
N THR A 10 27.69 38.10 -113.25
CA THR A 10 28.71 37.36 -114.06
C THR A 10 30.05 37.03 -113.37
N PHE A 11 30.39 37.63 -112.23
CA PHE A 11 31.66 37.36 -111.53
C PHE A 11 31.64 36.21 -110.52
N VAL A 12 30.45 35.74 -110.12
CA VAL A 12 30.27 34.72 -109.06
C VAL A 12 30.78 33.33 -109.48
N ARG A 13 30.92 33.05 -110.79
CA ARG A 13 31.40 31.74 -111.30
C ARG A 13 32.93 31.64 -111.44
N ALA A 14 33.66 32.76 -111.47
CA ALA A 14 35.13 32.77 -111.57
C ALA A 14 35.82 32.69 -110.19
N ALA A 15 35.17 33.18 -109.13
CA ALA A 15 35.69 33.17 -107.76
C ALA A 15 35.69 31.77 -107.10
N ALA A 16 34.82 30.85 -107.54
CA ALA A 16 34.69 29.51 -106.97
C ALA A 16 35.77 28.51 -107.46
N ILE A 17 36.39 28.76 -108.62
CA ILE A 17 37.41 27.86 -109.20
C ILE A 17 38.83 28.24 -108.74
N ALA A 18 39.06 29.53 -108.41
CA ALA A 18 40.33 30.00 -107.83
C ALA A 18 40.49 29.66 -106.33
N LEU A 19 39.39 29.49 -105.59
CA LEU A 19 39.42 29.16 -104.15
C LEU A 19 39.74 27.67 -103.86
N SER A 20 39.63 26.79 -104.87
CA SER A 20 39.87 25.34 -104.72
C SER A 20 41.32 24.90 -105.02
N ILE A 21 42.18 25.79 -105.54
CA ILE A 21 43.58 25.47 -105.93
C ILE A 21 44.61 25.93 -104.87
N ILE A 22 44.24 26.83 -103.97
CA ILE A 22 45.14 27.35 -102.91
C ILE A 22 45.15 26.46 -101.64
N VAL A 23 44.23 25.50 -101.53
CA VAL A 23 44.12 24.59 -100.36
C VAL A 23 45.03 23.34 -100.49
N LEU A 24 45.72 23.14 -101.62
CA LEU A 24 46.54 21.94 -101.87
C LEU A 24 48.07 22.16 -101.88
N VAL A 25 48.58 23.32 -101.45
CA VAL A 25 50.03 23.52 -101.27
C VAL A 25 50.38 23.58 -99.79
N SER A 26 50.52 22.37 -99.23
CA SER A 26 51.51 21.93 -98.23
C SER A 26 52.64 22.94 -97.97
N GLY A 27 53.08 23.20 -96.75
CA GLY A 27 53.50 22.21 -95.77
C GLY A 27 55.04 22.17 -95.70
N CYS A 28 55.57 22.47 -94.50
CA CYS A 28 56.94 22.32 -93.99
C CYS A 28 58.03 23.38 -94.33
N SER A 29 58.50 24.11 -93.31
CA SER A 29 59.89 23.99 -92.83
C SER A 29 60.09 24.63 -91.44
N GLN A 30 60.83 23.92 -90.60
CA GLN A 30 60.99 24.08 -89.15
C GLN A 30 61.89 25.25 -88.73
N LYS A 31 61.71 25.73 -87.48
CA LYS A 31 62.82 26.33 -86.71
C LYS A 31 62.76 25.89 -85.24
N PRO A 32 63.78 25.17 -84.73
CA PRO A 32 63.80 24.65 -83.36
C PRO A 32 64.37 25.71 -82.41
N ARG A 33 63.67 25.96 -81.30
CA ARG A 33 64.27 26.46 -80.06
C ARG A 33 63.61 25.75 -78.89
N SER A 34 64.27 24.69 -78.45
CA SER A 34 64.14 24.16 -77.10
C SER A 34 65.07 24.98 -76.21
N SER A 35 64.50 25.70 -75.26
CA SER A 35 65.09 25.99 -73.95
C SER A 35 63.98 26.45 -73.02
N THR A 36 63.41 25.46 -72.32
CA THR A 36 62.97 25.51 -70.93
C THR A 36 62.59 26.89 -70.37
N GLU A 37 61.31 27.20 -70.39
CA GLU A 37 60.62 27.67 -69.17
C GLU A 37 59.34 26.87 -69.09
N ALA A 38 59.24 26.05 -68.03
CA ALA A 38 58.10 25.22 -67.75
C ALA A 38 56.87 26.12 -67.57
N SER A 39 56.01 26.15 -68.60
CA SER A 39 54.60 26.45 -68.41
C SER A 39 54.06 25.34 -67.52
N ASP A 40 54.08 25.60 -66.22
CA ASP A 40 53.43 24.74 -65.26
C ASP A 40 51.92 24.87 -65.51
N VAL A 41 51.41 24.01 -66.38
CA VAL A 41 49.99 23.77 -66.50
C VAL A 41 49.57 23.12 -65.19
N VAL A 42 49.34 23.95 -64.18
CA VAL A 42 48.80 23.53 -62.89
C VAL A 42 47.40 23.01 -63.16
N ARG A 43 47.30 21.69 -63.25
CA ARG A 43 46.02 20.99 -63.34
C ARG A 43 45.33 21.20 -62.00
N PRO A 44 44.17 21.88 -61.93
CA PRO A 44 43.52 22.12 -60.65
C PRO A 44 43.09 20.79 -60.05
N VAL A 45 43.75 20.43 -58.96
CA VAL A 45 43.36 19.32 -58.09
C VAL A 45 42.42 19.87 -57.03
N ARG A 46 41.33 19.16 -56.79
CA ARG A 46 40.39 19.50 -55.72
C ARG A 46 41.09 19.28 -54.38
N THR A 47 41.51 20.36 -53.75
CA THR A 47 42.08 20.34 -52.40
C THR A 47 41.01 20.66 -51.37
N ILE A 48 41.16 20.10 -50.17
CA ILE A 48 40.39 20.49 -49.00
C ILE A 48 41.40 20.97 -47.94
N VAL A 49 41.06 22.04 -47.22
CA VAL A 49 41.89 22.53 -46.11
C VAL A 49 41.55 21.70 -44.88
N VAL A 50 42.49 20.87 -44.42
CA VAL A 50 42.32 20.07 -43.20
C VAL A 50 42.77 20.90 -42.00
N SER A 51 41.82 21.48 -41.29
CA SER A 51 42.03 21.97 -39.93
C SER A 51 41.92 20.82 -38.94
N ALA A 52 42.71 20.81 -37.87
CA ALA A 52 42.55 19.89 -36.74
C ALA A 52 41.24 20.23 -35.99
N GLY A 53 40.11 19.89 -36.59
CA GLY A 53 38.82 19.85 -35.92
C GLY A 53 38.82 18.62 -35.03
N ALA A 54 38.45 18.77 -33.76
CA ALA A 54 38.14 17.62 -32.93
C ALA A 54 37.01 16.86 -33.64
N GLU A 55 37.33 15.71 -34.24
CA GLU A 55 36.33 14.82 -34.82
C GLU A 55 35.43 14.35 -33.70
N SER A 56 34.23 14.93 -33.60
CA SER A 56 33.18 14.36 -32.77
C SER A 56 32.70 13.09 -33.48
N HIS A 57 33.26 11.95 -33.11
CA HIS A 57 32.75 10.66 -33.53
C HIS A 57 31.36 10.47 -32.92
N GLU A 58 30.32 10.85 -33.66
CA GLU A 58 28.94 10.55 -33.31
C GLU A 58 28.72 9.05 -33.50
N ARG A 59 28.62 8.33 -32.38
CA ARG A 59 28.36 6.89 -32.36
C ARG A 59 26.90 6.68 -31.97
N SER A 60 26.11 6.15 -32.90
CA SER A 60 24.74 5.75 -32.62
C SER A 60 24.71 4.33 -32.08
N PHE A 61 24.04 4.13 -30.95
CA PHE A 61 23.83 2.83 -30.34
C PHE A 61 22.33 2.63 -30.10
N SER A 62 21.83 1.43 -30.38
CA SER A 62 20.48 1.05 -29.99
C SER A 62 20.44 0.78 -28.49
N GLY A 63 19.59 1.49 -27.76
CA GLY A 63 19.36 1.30 -26.33
C GLY A 63 17.87 1.23 -26.02
N ARG A 64 17.51 0.58 -24.90
CA ARG A 64 16.16 0.59 -24.34
C ARG A 64 16.16 1.47 -23.10
N VAL A 65 15.19 2.37 -23.01
CA VAL A 65 14.96 3.18 -21.81
C VAL A 65 13.96 2.47 -20.93
N GLU A 66 14.27 2.36 -19.64
CA GLU A 66 13.40 1.78 -18.61
C GLU A 66 13.21 2.78 -17.46
N ALA A 67 12.17 2.56 -16.65
CA ALA A 67 11.91 3.42 -15.51
C ALA A 67 13.04 3.31 -14.47
N ALA A 68 13.55 4.46 -14.03
CA ALA A 68 14.60 4.50 -13.00
C ALA A 68 14.18 3.85 -11.68
N ASN A 69 12.89 3.88 -11.34
CA ASN A 69 12.30 3.22 -10.18
C ASN A 69 11.02 2.49 -10.59
N LYS A 70 10.93 1.20 -10.26
CA LYS A 70 9.74 0.37 -10.48
C LYS A 70 9.34 -0.29 -9.16
N VAL A 71 8.05 -0.22 -8.82
CA VAL A 71 7.49 -0.86 -7.62
C VAL A 71 6.29 -1.68 -8.03
N GLU A 72 6.22 -2.92 -7.56
CA GLU A 72 5.07 -3.80 -7.74
C GLU A 72 4.19 -3.70 -6.50
N LEU A 73 2.91 -3.37 -6.69
CA LEU A 73 1.95 -3.22 -5.60
C LEU A 73 1.04 -4.44 -5.56
N ALA A 74 0.82 -4.97 -4.36
CA ALA A 74 -0.07 -6.08 -4.11
C ALA A 74 -0.83 -5.88 -2.80
N PHE A 75 -1.99 -6.51 -2.69
CA PHE A 75 -2.72 -6.56 -1.43
C PHE A 75 -2.06 -7.55 -0.47
N GLN A 76 -2.00 -7.19 0.81
CA GLN A 76 -1.47 -8.07 1.87
C GLN A 76 -2.43 -9.22 2.20
N VAL A 77 -3.72 -9.05 1.92
CA VAL A 77 -4.77 -10.01 2.19
C VAL A 77 -5.48 -10.37 0.88
N SER A 78 -5.94 -11.62 0.79
CA SER A 78 -6.85 -12.03 -0.26
C SER A 78 -8.23 -11.42 -0.03
N GLY A 79 -8.94 -11.13 -1.12
CA GLY A 79 -10.29 -10.60 -1.05
C GLY A 79 -10.84 -10.29 -2.44
N LEU A 80 -12.12 -9.97 -2.50
CA LEU A 80 -12.76 -9.58 -3.75
C LEU A 80 -12.45 -8.12 -4.05
N LEU A 81 -11.95 -7.85 -5.26
CA LEU A 81 -11.77 -6.48 -5.76
C LEU A 81 -13.13 -5.85 -6.04
N VAL A 82 -13.39 -4.68 -5.45
CA VAL A 82 -14.65 -3.93 -5.62
C VAL A 82 -14.45 -2.69 -6.47
N SER A 83 -13.28 -2.05 -6.39
CA SER A 83 -12.98 -0.89 -7.23
C SER A 83 -11.52 -0.85 -7.69
N LEU A 84 -11.33 -0.36 -8.91
CA LEU A 84 -10.04 -0.03 -9.52
C LEU A 84 -10.21 1.27 -10.32
N PRO A 85 -10.27 2.43 -9.65
CA PRO A 85 -10.63 3.70 -10.29
C PRO A 85 -9.53 4.30 -11.19
N VAL A 86 -8.30 3.79 -11.11
CA VAL A 86 -7.16 4.31 -11.89
C VAL A 86 -7.02 3.61 -13.24
N ARG A 87 -6.47 4.32 -14.22
CA ARG A 87 -6.16 3.78 -15.56
C ARG A 87 -4.66 3.70 -15.79
N GLU A 88 -4.26 2.85 -16.73
CA GLU A 88 -2.87 2.77 -17.17
C GLU A 88 -2.38 4.13 -17.70
N GLY A 89 -1.16 4.52 -17.31
CA GLY A 89 -0.57 5.83 -17.64
C GLY A 89 -1.06 7.00 -16.80
N GLN A 90 -2.06 6.82 -15.93
CA GLN A 90 -2.52 7.85 -15.02
C GLN A 90 -1.47 8.13 -13.93
N ARG A 91 -1.16 9.41 -13.70
CA ARG A 91 -0.29 9.83 -12.60
C ARG A 91 -1.09 9.78 -11.29
N VAL A 92 -0.57 9.06 -10.30
CA VAL A 92 -1.14 8.95 -8.96
C VAL A 92 -0.24 9.61 -7.93
N SER A 93 -0.84 10.17 -6.89
CA SER A 93 -0.14 10.81 -5.77
C SER A 93 -0.02 9.87 -4.57
N LYS A 94 0.84 10.20 -3.60
CA LYS A 94 0.98 9.43 -2.36
C LYS A 94 -0.36 9.39 -1.60
N ASN A 95 -0.72 8.21 -1.08
CA ASN A 95 -1.97 7.92 -0.36
C ASN A 95 -3.25 7.97 -1.22
N GLU A 96 -3.14 8.05 -2.54
CA GLU A 96 -4.29 7.93 -3.43
C GLU A 96 -4.76 6.48 -3.50
N VAL A 97 -6.09 6.28 -3.48
CA VAL A 97 -6.68 4.94 -3.55
C VAL A 97 -6.60 4.43 -4.99
N ILE A 98 -5.74 3.43 -5.19
CA ILE A 98 -5.53 2.78 -6.49
C ILE A 98 -6.54 1.65 -6.69
N ALA A 99 -6.84 0.89 -5.64
CA ALA A 99 -7.72 -0.26 -5.69
C ALA A 99 -8.30 -0.56 -4.29
N GLN A 100 -9.52 -1.12 -4.23
CA GLN A 100 -10.19 -1.44 -2.96
C GLN A 100 -10.76 -2.86 -2.97
N LEU A 101 -10.44 -3.62 -1.91
CA LEU A 101 -11.07 -4.91 -1.62
C LEU A 101 -12.36 -4.73 -0.83
N ARG A 102 -13.27 -5.70 -0.92
CA ARG A 102 -14.52 -5.72 -0.15
C ARG A 102 -14.22 -5.76 1.36
N PRO A 103 -14.69 -4.79 2.17
CA PRO A 103 -14.38 -4.73 3.59
C PRO A 103 -15.34 -5.52 4.48
N ASP A 104 -16.48 -5.98 3.96
CA ASP A 104 -17.62 -6.47 4.74
C ASP A 104 -17.27 -7.64 5.67
N GLU A 105 -16.47 -8.61 5.20
CA GLU A 105 -16.04 -9.76 6.01
C GLU A 105 -15.14 -9.34 7.16
N PHE A 106 -14.22 -8.40 6.91
CA PHE A 106 -13.33 -7.84 7.93
C PHE A 106 -14.12 -7.03 8.97
N GLN A 107 -15.11 -6.25 8.54
CA GLN A 107 -15.99 -5.49 9.44
C GLN A 107 -16.90 -6.41 10.25
N ALA A 108 -17.43 -7.47 9.65
CA ALA A 108 -18.22 -8.48 10.36
C ALA A 108 -17.37 -9.18 11.44
N ARG A 109 -16.13 -9.55 11.10
CA ARG A 109 -15.18 -10.15 12.05
C ARG A 109 -14.82 -9.18 13.18
N LEU A 110 -14.58 -7.91 12.87
CA LEU A 110 -14.31 -6.88 13.88
C LEU A 110 -15.50 -6.75 14.85
N ARG A 111 -16.72 -6.66 14.33
CA ARG A 111 -17.94 -6.58 15.16
C ARG A 111 -18.13 -7.83 16.04
N ALA A 112 -17.85 -9.01 15.51
CA ALA A 112 -17.92 -10.25 16.28
C ALA A 112 -16.93 -10.24 17.47
N LEU A 113 -15.69 -9.81 17.23
CA LEU A 113 -14.66 -9.70 18.27
C LEU A 113 -15.00 -8.63 19.31
N GLN A 114 -15.55 -7.49 18.89
CA GLN A 114 -16.05 -6.46 19.80
C GLN A 114 -17.18 -7.01 20.69
N GLY A 115 -18.12 -7.77 20.13
CA GLY A 115 -19.18 -8.42 20.91
C GLY A 115 -18.64 -9.44 21.93
N GLN A 116 -17.61 -10.20 21.57
CA GLN A 116 -16.93 -11.11 22.50
C GLN A 116 -16.24 -10.35 23.63
N LEU A 117 -15.59 -9.22 23.33
CA LEU A 117 -14.94 -8.37 24.32
C LEU A 117 -15.96 -7.79 25.31
N GLU A 118 -17.09 -7.27 24.81
CA GLU A 118 -18.15 -6.73 25.67
C GLU A 118 -18.78 -7.81 26.57
N ARG A 119 -18.98 -9.02 26.05
CA ARG A 119 -19.43 -10.15 26.87
C ARG A 119 -18.43 -10.48 27.98
N ALA A 120 -17.16 -10.62 27.64
CA ALA A 120 -16.12 -10.92 28.63
C ALA A 120 -16.00 -9.83 29.71
N ARG A 121 -16.22 -8.56 29.34
CA ARG A 121 -16.28 -7.44 30.29
C ARG A 121 -17.50 -7.52 31.20
N ALA A 122 -18.67 -7.82 30.65
CA ALA A 122 -19.90 -8.00 31.42
C ALA A 122 -19.76 -9.18 32.41
N ASP A 123 -19.15 -10.29 31.97
CA ASP A 123 -18.89 -11.45 32.83
C ASP A 123 -17.92 -11.09 33.96
N LEU A 124 -16.82 -10.39 33.65
CA LEU A 124 -15.88 -9.90 34.66
C LEU A 124 -16.57 -8.95 35.66
N GLN A 125 -17.45 -8.06 35.17
CA GLN A 125 -18.20 -7.15 36.02
C GLN A 125 -19.17 -7.92 36.92
N ALA A 126 -19.87 -8.92 36.40
CA ALA A 126 -20.77 -9.77 37.17
C ALA A 126 -20.02 -10.52 38.27
N LEU A 127 -18.85 -11.09 37.95
CA LEU A 127 -17.97 -11.75 38.92
C LEU A 127 -17.44 -10.77 39.98
N ARG A 128 -17.09 -9.54 39.60
CA ARG A 128 -16.59 -8.50 40.52
C ARG A 128 -17.68 -7.91 41.42
N SER A 129 -18.91 -7.79 40.93
CA SER A 129 -20.04 -7.26 41.71
C SER A 129 -20.49 -8.19 42.85
N GLY A 130 -20.00 -9.43 42.86
CA GLY A 130 -20.31 -10.41 43.90
C GLY A 130 -21.81 -10.72 43.99
N VAL A 131 -22.27 -11.07 45.19
CA VAL A 131 -23.67 -11.38 45.48
C VAL A 131 -24.54 -10.16 45.18
N ARG A 132 -25.57 -10.34 44.34
CA ARG A 132 -26.56 -9.30 44.01
C ARG A 132 -27.16 -8.70 45.29
N PRO A 133 -27.50 -7.40 45.34
CA PRO A 133 -28.05 -6.77 46.54
C PRO A 133 -29.28 -7.49 47.11
N GLU A 134 -30.16 -7.98 46.23
CA GLU A 134 -31.36 -8.74 46.59
C GLU A 134 -31.03 -10.07 47.29
N GLU A 135 -30.02 -10.80 46.79
CA GLU A 135 -29.61 -12.07 47.37
C GLU A 135 -28.90 -11.86 48.71
N ARG A 136 -28.10 -10.80 48.84
CA ARG A 136 -27.46 -10.44 50.12
C ARG A 136 -28.50 -10.13 51.21
N LEU A 137 -29.54 -9.36 50.88
CA LEU A 137 -30.64 -9.05 51.80
C LEU A 137 -31.38 -10.32 52.27
N ARG A 138 -31.57 -11.29 51.37
CA ARG A 138 -32.18 -12.58 51.69
C ARG A 138 -31.29 -13.39 52.66
N LEU A 139 -30.00 -13.50 52.36
CA LEU A 139 -29.02 -14.19 53.21
C LEU A 139 -28.91 -13.53 54.60
N GLU A 140 -28.89 -12.19 54.66
CA GLU A 140 -28.94 -11.46 55.94
C GLU A 140 -30.22 -11.73 56.73
N ALA A 141 -31.37 -11.81 56.07
CA ALA A 141 -32.63 -12.15 56.73
C ALA A 141 -32.62 -13.59 57.28
N GLU A 142 -31.99 -14.52 56.58
CA GLU A 142 -31.81 -15.90 57.04
C GLU A 142 -30.88 -15.98 58.26
N VAL A 143 -29.75 -15.26 58.24
CA VAL A 143 -28.86 -15.14 59.41
C VAL A 143 -29.60 -14.56 60.61
N ARG A 144 -30.38 -13.48 60.42
CA ARG A 144 -31.20 -12.89 61.51
C ARG A 144 -32.22 -13.88 62.07
N ALA A 145 -32.87 -14.67 61.22
CA ALA A 145 -33.83 -15.68 61.67
C ALA A 145 -33.14 -16.82 62.45
N ALA A 146 -31.95 -17.26 62.02
CA ALA A 146 -31.16 -18.27 62.72
C ALA A 146 -30.61 -17.75 64.06
N GLU A 147 -30.17 -16.50 64.11
CA GLU A 147 -29.72 -15.83 65.34
C GLU A 147 -30.86 -15.74 66.37
N ALA A 148 -32.06 -15.32 65.95
CA ALA A 148 -33.22 -15.28 66.83
C ALA A 148 -33.54 -16.66 67.44
N ARG A 149 -33.41 -17.74 66.66
CA ARG A 149 -33.58 -19.12 67.15
C ARG A 149 -32.50 -19.51 68.15
N LEU A 150 -31.24 -19.16 67.88
CA LEU A 150 -30.11 -19.42 68.78
C LEU A 150 -30.29 -18.69 70.12
N VAL A 151 -30.70 -17.42 70.09
CA VAL A 151 -30.96 -16.63 71.30
C VAL A 151 -32.06 -17.28 72.14
N ASN A 152 -33.16 -17.71 71.51
CA ASN A 152 -34.24 -18.40 72.23
C ASN A 152 -33.78 -19.74 72.80
N ALA A 153 -33.10 -20.57 72.01
CA ALA A 153 -32.59 -21.87 72.47
C ALA A 153 -31.56 -21.72 73.60
N ARG A 154 -30.73 -20.67 73.55
CA ARG A 154 -29.78 -20.34 74.62
C ARG A 154 -30.49 -19.96 75.91
N ALA A 155 -31.53 -19.13 75.82
CA ALA A 155 -32.31 -18.72 76.98
C ALA A 155 -33.03 -19.90 77.65
N GLU A 156 -33.56 -20.84 76.86
CA GLU A 156 -34.15 -22.08 77.38
C GLU A 156 -33.07 -22.98 78.02
N PHE A 157 -31.94 -23.22 77.36
CA PHE A 157 -30.83 -23.98 77.93
C PHE A 157 -30.38 -23.40 79.29
N ASP A 158 -30.17 -22.09 79.37
CA ASP A 158 -29.75 -21.42 80.60
C ASP A 158 -30.83 -21.57 81.71
N ARG A 159 -32.12 -21.45 81.37
CA ARG A 159 -33.24 -21.65 82.29
C ARG A 159 -33.31 -23.08 82.82
N PHE A 160 -33.27 -24.07 81.93
CA PHE A 160 -33.34 -25.49 82.31
C PHE A 160 -32.05 -25.94 83.04
N SER A 161 -30.90 -25.29 82.82
CA SER A 161 -29.70 -25.50 83.65
C SER A 161 -29.91 -25.12 85.13
N GLN A 162 -30.71 -24.09 85.39
CA GLN A 162 -31.04 -23.66 86.75
C GLN A 162 -32.02 -24.65 87.39
N LEU A 163 -33.02 -25.10 86.63
CA LEU A 163 -34.01 -26.09 87.09
C LEU A 163 -33.41 -27.47 87.37
N LEU A 164 -32.38 -27.88 86.64
CA LEU A 164 -31.64 -29.11 86.92
C LEU A 164 -30.84 -28.99 88.23
N ARG A 165 -30.22 -27.83 88.47
CA ARG A 165 -29.51 -27.53 89.73
C ARG A 165 -30.44 -27.54 90.94
N SER A 166 -31.68 -27.08 90.78
CA SER A 166 -32.73 -27.18 91.81
C SER A 166 -33.40 -28.57 91.88
N ARG A 167 -32.91 -29.56 91.13
CA ARG A 167 -33.45 -30.95 91.04
C ARG A 167 -34.95 -31.01 90.68
N THR A 168 -35.44 -30.06 89.91
CA THR A 168 -36.86 -29.92 89.55
C THR A 168 -37.20 -30.63 88.22
N ILE A 169 -36.19 -30.94 87.40
CA ILE A 169 -36.33 -31.62 86.12
C ILE A 169 -35.44 -32.85 86.04
N SER A 170 -35.73 -33.74 85.09
CA SER A 170 -34.90 -34.91 84.81
C SER A 170 -33.65 -34.56 83.99
N ARG A 171 -32.60 -35.39 84.09
CA ARG A 171 -31.38 -35.28 83.24
C ARG A 171 -31.75 -35.35 81.76
N ALA A 172 -32.63 -36.29 81.39
CA ALA A 172 -33.05 -36.50 80.01
C ALA A 172 -33.81 -35.29 79.42
N GLU A 173 -34.56 -34.52 80.23
CA GLU A 173 -35.18 -33.28 79.78
C GLU A 173 -34.15 -32.18 79.53
N PHE A 174 -33.15 -32.04 80.40
CA PHE A 174 -32.07 -31.09 80.19
C PHE A 174 -31.26 -31.41 78.92
N ASP A 175 -30.91 -32.68 78.72
CA ASP A 175 -30.13 -33.14 77.57
C ASP A 175 -30.83 -32.79 76.23
N ARG A 176 -32.18 -32.73 76.18
CA ARG A 176 -32.94 -32.27 75.00
C ARG A 176 -32.69 -30.80 74.68
N TYR A 177 -32.77 -29.92 75.66
CA TYR A 177 -32.51 -28.49 75.47
C TYR A 177 -31.05 -28.20 75.16
N GLU A 178 -30.12 -29.02 75.67
CA GLU A 178 -28.71 -28.99 75.27
C GLU A 178 -28.55 -29.33 73.78
N THR A 179 -29.19 -30.41 73.31
CA THR A 179 -29.17 -30.76 71.88
C THR A 179 -29.80 -29.68 71.00
N ASP A 180 -30.92 -29.08 71.43
CA ASP A 180 -31.60 -28.02 70.69
C ASP A 180 -30.74 -26.75 70.58
N TYR A 181 -30.05 -26.38 71.66
CA TYR A 181 -29.09 -25.28 71.65
C TYR A 181 -27.95 -25.54 70.66
N HIS A 182 -27.37 -26.75 70.67
CA HIS A 182 -26.32 -27.12 69.74
C HIS A 182 -26.81 -27.09 68.29
N VAL A 183 -28.00 -27.61 67.99
CA VAL A 183 -28.59 -27.55 66.64
C VAL A 183 -28.80 -26.10 66.21
N ALA A 184 -29.35 -25.25 67.09
CA ALA A 184 -29.54 -23.83 66.78
C ALA A 184 -28.21 -23.10 66.54
N GLN A 185 -27.16 -23.46 67.28
CA GLN A 185 -25.81 -22.92 67.12
C GLN A 185 -25.21 -23.30 65.76
N GLN A 186 -25.32 -24.56 65.36
CA GLN A 186 -24.85 -25.04 64.06
C GLN A 186 -25.61 -24.37 62.91
N ASN A 187 -26.93 -24.22 63.05
CA ASN A 187 -27.76 -23.55 62.04
C ASN A 187 -27.36 -22.07 61.85
N TYR A 188 -27.08 -21.35 62.93
CA TYR A 188 -26.58 -19.96 62.85
C TYR A 188 -25.20 -19.89 62.16
N GLN A 189 -24.28 -20.79 62.52
CA GLN A 189 -22.96 -20.85 61.90
C GLN A 189 -23.06 -21.16 60.40
N ALA A 190 -23.91 -22.10 60.01
CA ALA A 190 -24.15 -22.44 58.61
C ALA A 190 -24.70 -21.24 57.82
N ALA A 191 -25.75 -20.57 58.33
CA ALA A 191 -26.31 -19.39 57.68
C ALA A 191 -25.30 -18.25 57.54
N ARG A 192 -24.46 -18.04 58.56
CA ARG A 192 -23.40 -17.03 58.53
C ARG A 192 -22.33 -17.34 57.49
N GLN A 193 -21.91 -18.60 57.38
CA GLN A 193 -20.95 -19.02 56.36
C GLN A 193 -21.51 -18.83 54.94
N THR A 194 -22.80 -19.09 54.72
CA THR A 194 -23.44 -18.84 53.41
C THR A 194 -23.46 -17.36 53.02
N LEU A 195 -23.55 -16.45 54.00
CA LEU A 195 -23.48 -15.00 53.73
C LEU A 195 -22.04 -14.53 53.40
N GLU A 196 -21.04 -15.20 53.96
CA GLU A 196 -19.61 -14.86 53.77
C GLU A 196 -19.01 -15.47 52.49
N GLN A 197 -19.69 -16.42 51.84
CA GLN A 197 -19.33 -17.04 50.56
C GLN A 197 -19.69 -16.18 49.35
#